data_AF-A0A1L7D268-F1
#
_entry.id   AF-A0A1L7D268-F1
#
_cell.length_a   1.000
_cell.length_b   1.000
_cell.length_c   1.000
_cell.angle_alpha   90.00
_cell.angle_beta   90.00
_cell.angle_gamma   90.00
#
_symmetry.space_group_name_H-M   'P 1'
#
loop_
_entity.id
_entity.type
_entity.pdbx_description
1 polymer ?
#
loop_
_entity_poly.entity_id
_entity_poly.type
_entity_poly.pdbx_seq_one_letter_code
_entity_poly.pdbx_strand_id
1 'polypeptide(L)'
;MSSEVWTWRDNVLLDPQGREVALFRSGVIHMGIHHILTEIQRSEMKLAIAATTSKGEVFSLAQDGFSIGRLSANCGGRRYRLDRVHRFRRERLLKDSEGHAFARTCPAGASLEVFDHPQDCAVPDLDFIFLTWACKEADNPTRLYT
;
A
#
# COMPACT_ATOMS: atom_id res chain seq x y z
N MET A 1 8.93 -8.10 -22.99
CA MET A 1 8.89 -6.93 -22.09
C MET A 1 8.85 -7.48 -20.68
N SER A 2 9.98 -7.53 -19.98
CA SER A 2 9.99 -7.84 -18.55
C SER A 2 9.33 -6.66 -17.85
N SER A 3 8.10 -6.84 -17.36
CA SER A 3 7.48 -5.84 -16.50
C SER A 3 8.37 -5.66 -15.28
N GLU A 4 8.77 -4.43 -14.98
CA GLU A 4 9.46 -4.09 -13.73
C GLU A 4 8.48 -4.33 -12.58
N VAL A 5 8.62 -5.46 -11.88
CA VAL A 5 7.73 -5.84 -10.78
C VAL A 5 8.43 -5.59 -9.46
N TRP A 6 7.83 -4.71 -8.66
CA TRP A 6 8.17 -4.54 -7.26
C TRP A 6 7.37 -5.55 -6.44
N THR A 7 7.93 -6.06 -5.35
CA THR A 7 7.26 -7.13 -4.58
C THR A 7 7.35 -6.89 -3.09
N TRP A 8 6.19 -6.82 -2.42
CA TRP A 8 6.12 -7.03 -0.99
C TRP A 8 6.19 -8.52 -0.70
N ARG A 9 7.30 -8.99 -0.15
CA ARG A 9 7.49 -10.37 0.32
C ARG A 9 7.75 -10.35 1.82
N ASP A 10 6.95 -11.11 2.56
CA ASP A 10 6.89 -11.07 4.02
C ASP A 10 6.63 -9.64 4.51
N ASN A 11 7.68 -8.97 5.00
CA ASN A 11 7.62 -7.59 5.46
C ASN A 11 8.55 -6.66 4.69
N VAL A 12 9.11 -7.09 3.56
CA VAL A 12 10.08 -6.34 2.79
C VAL A 12 9.51 -5.98 1.43
N LEU A 13 9.62 -4.72 1.03
CA LEU A 13 9.41 -4.27 -0.34
C LEU A 13 10.73 -4.39 -1.11
N LEU A 14 10.70 -5.18 -2.18
CA LEU A 14 11.82 -5.39 -3.08
C LEU A 14 11.56 -4.65 -4.40
N ASP A 15 12.60 -4.01 -4.94
CA ASP A 15 12.59 -3.48 -6.30
C ASP A 15 12.74 -4.61 -7.35
N PRO A 16 12.62 -4.30 -8.66
CA PRO A 16 12.76 -5.30 -9.72
C PRO A 16 14.13 -5.96 -9.80
N GLN A 17 15.17 -5.37 -9.19
CA GLN A 17 16.51 -5.93 -9.10
C GLN A 17 16.69 -6.78 -7.82
N GLY A 18 15.64 -6.92 -7.00
CA GLY A 18 15.65 -7.67 -5.75
C GLY A 18 16.31 -6.93 -4.58
N ARG A 19 16.53 -5.61 -4.69
CA ARG A 19 17.07 -4.79 -3.61
C ARG A 19 15.94 -4.37 -2.67
N GLU A 20 16.24 -4.33 -1.38
CA GLU A 20 15.31 -3.84 -0.36
C GLU A 20 15.14 -2.32 -0.48
N VAL A 21 13.88 -1.89 -0.60
CA VAL A 21 13.49 -0.48 -0.61
C VAL A 21 12.80 -0.08 0.70
N ALA A 22 12.00 -0.97 1.28
CA ALA A 22 11.38 -0.73 2.57
C ALA A 22 11.20 -2.01 3.40
N LEU A 23 11.17 -1.85 4.72
CA LEU A 23 10.95 -2.91 5.69
C LEU A 23 9.84 -2.51 6.66
N PHE A 24 8.85 -3.38 6.84
CA PHE A 24 7.85 -3.27 7.89
C PHE A 24 8.27 -4.07 9.13
N ARG A 25 8.35 -3.43 10.29
CA ARG A 25 8.70 -4.11 11.55
C ARG A 25 8.03 -3.41 12.72
N SER A 26 7.38 -4.19 13.57
CA SER A 26 6.80 -3.70 14.84
C SER A 26 5.91 -2.46 14.68
N GLY A 27 5.05 -2.46 13.65
CA GLY A 27 4.15 -1.35 13.36
C GLY A 27 4.79 -0.15 12.66
N VAL A 28 6.05 -0.26 12.22
CA VAL A 28 6.78 0.83 11.55
C VAL A 28 7.22 0.39 10.15
N ILE A 29 7.00 1.22 9.14
CA ILE A 29 7.62 1.09 7.82
C ILE A 29 8.91 1.91 7.82
N HIS A 30 10.04 1.29 7.48
CA HIS A 30 11.35 1.90 7.35
C HIS A 30 11.72 2.04 5.87
N MET A 31 12.15 3.23 5.45
CA MET A 31 12.67 3.51 4.10
C MET A 31 13.87 4.45 4.20
N GLY A 32 15.09 3.92 4.08
CA GLY A 32 16.31 4.70 4.30
C GLY A 32 16.31 5.37 5.68
N ILE A 33 16.33 6.70 5.71
CA ILE A 33 16.26 7.51 6.95
C ILE A 33 14.83 7.83 7.40
N HIS A 34 13.82 7.51 6.57
CA HIS A 34 12.43 7.81 6.84
C HIS A 34 11.73 6.66 7.54
N HIS A 35 10.75 7.00 8.38
CA HIS A 35 9.89 6.04 9.05
C HIS A 35 8.43 6.47 8.98
N ILE A 36 7.54 5.48 8.94
CA ILE A 36 6.09 5.66 9.03
C ILE A 36 5.59 4.78 10.17
N LEU A 37 5.18 5.39 11.29
CA LEU A 37 4.49 4.67 12.37
C LEU A 37 3.06 4.37 11.90
N THR A 38 2.58 3.15 12.10
CA THR A 38 1.28 2.69 11.61
C THR A 38 0.43 2.08 12.71
N GLU A 39 -0.88 2.33 12.65
CA GLU A 39 -1.89 1.73 13.50
C GLU A 39 -3.02 1.18 12.64
N ILE A 40 -3.38 -0.09 12.84
CA ILE A 40 -4.41 -0.78 12.06
C ILE A 40 -5.60 -1.08 12.96
N GLN A 41 -6.77 -0.55 12.60
CA GLN A 41 -8.05 -0.94 13.17
C GLN A 41 -8.73 -1.92 12.21
N ARG A 42 -8.88 -3.18 12.64
CA ARG A 42 -9.54 -4.22 11.84
C ARG A 42 -10.64 -4.92 12.64
N SER A 43 -11.81 -5.06 12.02
CA SER A 43 -12.88 -5.96 12.44
C SER A 43 -13.48 -6.68 11.22
N GLU A 44 -14.48 -7.54 11.42
CA GLU A 44 -15.19 -8.21 10.31
C GLU A 44 -15.77 -7.22 9.29
N MET A 45 -16.14 -6.02 9.74
CA MET A 45 -16.82 -5.01 8.93
C MET A 45 -16.01 -3.73 8.71
N LYS A 46 -14.79 -3.63 9.24
CA LYS A 46 -14.01 -2.38 9.20
C LYS A 46 -12.54 -2.65 8.95
N LEU A 47 -11.98 -1.93 7.98
CA LEU A 47 -10.55 -1.69 7.85
C LEU A 47 -10.30 -0.18 7.86
N ALA A 48 -9.50 0.27 8.83
CA ALA A 48 -8.93 1.61 8.86
C ALA A 48 -7.47 1.54 9.30
N ILE A 49 -6.65 2.38 8.69
CA ILE A 49 -5.22 2.48 8.95
C ILE A 49 -4.93 3.96 9.18
N ALA A 50 -4.26 4.27 10.29
CA ALA A 50 -3.68 5.56 10.56
C ALA A 50 -2.16 5.42 10.53
N ALA A 51 -1.48 6.48 10.09
CA ALA A 51 -0.04 6.49 10.03
C ALA A 51 0.54 7.89 10.24
N THR A 52 1.77 7.97 10.74
CA THR A 52 2.49 9.23 10.96
C THR A 52 3.91 9.10 10.46
N THR A 53 4.34 9.99 9.58
CA THR A 53 5.70 9.99 9.04
C THR A 53 6.70 10.60 10.02
N SER A 54 7.98 10.35 9.80
CA SER A 54 9.09 10.98 10.54
C SER A 54 9.11 12.51 10.47
N LYS A 55 8.35 13.10 9.54
CA LYS A 55 8.19 14.56 9.36
C LYS A 55 6.90 15.10 9.98
N GLY A 56 6.11 14.23 10.64
CA GLY A 56 4.83 14.60 11.24
C GLY A 56 3.65 14.67 10.27
N GLU A 57 3.80 14.22 9.02
CA GLU A 57 2.65 14.10 8.12
C GLU A 57 1.75 12.95 8.58
N VAL A 58 0.44 13.21 8.62
CA VAL A 58 -0.56 12.19 8.95
C VAL A 58 -1.07 11.54 7.68
N PHE A 59 -0.98 10.22 7.65
CA PHE A 59 -1.47 9.37 6.58
C PHE A 59 -2.68 8.59 7.11
N SER A 60 -3.65 8.32 6.25
CA SER A 60 -4.80 7.48 6.58
C SER A 60 -5.29 6.70 5.37
N LEU A 61 -5.86 5.53 5.63
CA LEU A 61 -6.60 4.74 4.67
C LEU A 61 -7.82 4.13 5.36
N ALA A 62 -8.96 4.15 4.70
CA ALA A 62 -10.16 3.48 5.17
C ALA A 62 -10.93 2.87 4.01
N GLN A 63 -11.69 1.82 4.28
CA GLN A 63 -12.66 1.31 3.31
C GLN A 63 -13.77 2.34 3.03
N ASP A 64 -14.16 2.44 1.76
CA ASP A 64 -15.26 3.29 1.31
C ASP A 64 -16.53 2.43 1.22
N GLY A 65 -17.37 2.52 2.26
CA GLY A 65 -18.61 1.75 2.40
C GLY A 65 -18.45 0.40 3.13
N PHE A 66 -19.27 -0.58 2.75
CA PHE A 66 -19.39 -1.87 3.45
C PHE A 66 -18.36 -2.93 3.04
N SER A 67 -17.60 -2.71 1.96
CA SER A 67 -16.63 -3.68 1.47
C SER A 67 -15.26 -3.04 1.30
N ILE A 68 -14.20 -3.84 1.46
CA ILE A 68 -12.81 -3.47 1.12
C ILE A 68 -12.58 -3.35 -0.40
N GLY A 69 -13.64 -3.41 -1.21
CA GLY A 69 -13.60 -3.28 -2.66
C GLY A 69 -13.07 -1.92 -3.12
N ARG A 70 -13.32 -0.86 -2.34
CA ARG A 70 -12.72 0.45 -2.55
C ARG A 70 -12.11 0.92 -1.23
N LEU A 71 -10.88 1.42 -1.31
CA LEU A 71 -10.22 2.09 -0.20
C LEU A 71 -9.94 3.54 -0.60
N SER A 72 -10.16 4.45 0.33
CA SER A 72 -9.85 5.87 0.21
C SER A 72 -8.68 6.18 1.13
N ALA A 73 -7.68 6.89 0.62
CA ALA A 73 -6.50 7.26 1.39
C ALA A 73 -6.18 8.76 1.28
N ASN A 74 -5.54 9.26 2.33
CA ASN A 74 -4.99 10.61 2.39
C ASN A 74 -3.57 10.52 2.94
N CYS A 75 -2.58 11.04 2.21
CA CYS A 75 -1.18 11.12 2.66
C CYS A 75 -0.79 12.60 2.73
N GLY A 76 -0.72 13.19 3.92
CA GLY A 76 -0.30 14.59 4.08
C GLY A 76 -1.14 15.59 3.27
N GLY A 77 -2.44 15.33 3.09
CA GLY A 77 -3.37 16.13 2.28
C GLY A 77 -3.59 15.60 0.85
N ARG A 78 -2.74 14.72 0.35
CA ARG A 78 -2.83 14.14 -1.01
C ARG A 78 -3.80 12.96 -1.01
N ARG A 79 -4.80 12.98 -1.88
CA ARG A 79 -5.91 12.00 -1.89
C ARG A 79 -5.68 10.91 -2.93
N TYR A 80 -5.97 9.67 -2.55
CA TYR A 80 -5.81 8.50 -3.39
C TYR A 80 -7.01 7.56 -3.29
N ARG A 81 -7.25 6.79 -4.35
CA ARG A 81 -8.23 5.69 -4.40
C ARG A 81 -7.54 4.39 -4.78
N LEU A 82 -7.90 3.30 -4.10
CA LEU A 82 -7.38 1.97 -4.34
C LEU A 82 -8.57 1.04 -4.61
N ASP A 83 -8.93 0.93 -5.89
CA ASP A 83 -10.13 0.22 -6.34
C ASP A 83 -9.77 -1.24 -6.69
N ARG A 84 -10.47 -2.21 -6.12
CA ARG A 84 -10.42 -3.59 -6.63
C ARG A 84 -11.06 -3.65 -8.01
N VAL A 85 -10.28 -4.00 -9.02
CA VAL A 85 -10.73 -4.07 -10.42
C VAL A 85 -11.11 -5.49 -10.84
N HIS A 86 -10.62 -6.51 -10.13
CA HIS A 86 -10.92 -7.91 -10.43
C HIS A 86 -11.38 -8.68 -9.19
N ARG A 87 -12.66 -9.14 -9.19
CA ARG A 87 -13.27 -9.81 -8.02
C ARG A 87 -12.53 -11.08 -7.59
N PHE A 88 -12.02 -11.87 -8.53
CA PHE A 88 -11.34 -13.14 -8.23
C PHE A 88 -9.85 -13.01 -7.93
N ARG A 89 -9.15 -12.04 -8.55
CA ARG A 89 -7.70 -11.89 -8.42
C ARG A 89 -7.31 -10.92 -7.31
N ARG A 90 -8.29 -10.27 -6.65
CA ARG A 90 -8.08 -9.23 -5.63
C ARG A 90 -7.12 -8.12 -6.11
N GLU A 91 -7.03 -7.93 -7.43
CA GLU A 91 -6.18 -6.91 -8.04
C GLU A 91 -6.75 -5.52 -7.75
N ARG A 92 -5.87 -4.57 -7.43
CA ARG A 92 -6.24 -3.16 -7.22
C ARG A 92 -5.54 -2.25 -8.21
N LEU A 93 -6.25 -1.21 -8.62
CA LEU A 93 -5.73 -0.08 -9.35
C LEU A 93 -5.63 1.11 -8.40
N LEU A 94 -4.43 1.67 -8.26
CA LEU A 94 -4.15 2.83 -7.41
C LEU A 94 -4.22 4.09 -8.27
N LYS A 95 -5.03 5.05 -7.83
CA LYS A 95 -5.32 6.28 -8.57
C LYS A 95 -5.11 7.51 -7.70
N ASP A 96 -4.63 8.58 -8.30
CA ASP A 96 -4.56 9.90 -7.68
C ASP A 96 -5.94 10.58 -7.57
N SER A 97 -5.95 11.84 -7.15
CA SER A 97 -7.18 12.64 -7.02
C SER A 97 -7.84 12.99 -8.35
N GLU A 98 -7.08 13.01 -9.45
CA GLU A 98 -7.57 13.27 -10.81
C GLU A 98 -8.11 11.98 -11.47
N GLY A 99 -7.82 10.82 -10.87
CA GLY A 99 -8.25 9.52 -11.34
C GLY A 99 -7.22 8.83 -12.24
N HIS A 100 -6.03 9.40 -12.40
CA HIS A 100 -4.94 8.77 -13.14
C HIS A 100 -4.41 7.58 -12.35
N ALA A 101 -4.37 6.42 -13.00
CA ALA A 101 -3.79 5.23 -12.42
C ALA A 101 -2.26 5.32 -12.49
N PHE A 102 -1.61 5.12 -11.35
CA PHE A 102 -0.14 5.19 -11.26
C PHE A 102 0.50 3.89 -10.77
N ALA A 103 -0.29 2.91 -10.33
CA ALA A 103 0.19 1.60 -9.95
C ALA A 103 -0.93 0.56 -9.96
N ARG A 104 -0.55 -0.71 -10.08
CA ARG A 104 -1.46 -1.84 -9.94
C ARG A 104 -0.87 -2.85 -8.98
N THR A 105 -1.68 -3.40 -8.08
CA THR A 105 -1.22 -4.42 -7.12
C THR A 105 -1.97 -5.72 -7.31
N CYS A 106 -1.26 -6.85 -7.35
CA CYS A 106 -1.83 -8.17 -7.44
C CYS A 106 -1.29 -9.10 -6.34
N PRO A 107 -2.14 -9.71 -5.51
CA PRO A 107 -1.70 -10.76 -4.60
C PRO A 107 -1.12 -11.97 -5.33
N ALA A 108 0.01 -12.48 -4.84
CA ALA A 108 0.69 -13.66 -5.36
C ALA A 108 1.07 -14.59 -4.19
N GLY A 109 0.15 -15.47 -3.77
CA GLY A 109 0.33 -16.25 -2.55
C GLY A 109 0.38 -15.35 -1.31
N ALA A 110 1.47 -15.40 -0.55
CA ALA A 110 1.69 -14.55 0.63
C ALA A 110 2.30 -13.17 0.30
N SER A 111 2.77 -12.96 -0.94
CA SER A 111 3.32 -11.68 -1.39
C SER A 111 2.29 -10.82 -2.11
N LEU A 112 2.64 -9.56 -2.34
CA LEU A 112 1.91 -8.64 -3.20
C LEU A 112 2.87 -8.11 -4.28
N GLU A 113 2.55 -8.37 -5.53
CA GLU A 113 3.24 -7.81 -6.69
C GLU A 113 2.69 -6.41 -6.97
N VAL A 114 3.58 -5.48 -7.30
CA VAL A 114 3.26 -4.10 -7.66
C VAL A 114 3.85 -3.82 -9.04
N PHE A 115 2.98 -3.43 -9.95
CA PHE A 115 3.27 -3.14 -11.34
C PHE A 115 3.13 -1.66 -11.61
N ASP A 116 3.65 -1.26 -12.77
CA ASP A 116 3.43 0.06 -13.35
C ASP A 116 3.95 1.17 -12.44
N HIS A 117 4.99 0.89 -11.63
CA HIS A 117 5.60 1.86 -10.71
C HIS A 117 5.84 3.18 -11.45
N PRO A 118 5.41 4.31 -10.89
CA PRO A 118 5.52 5.56 -11.60
C PRO A 118 7.00 5.94 -11.75
N GLN A 119 7.55 5.80 -12.95
CA GLN A 119 8.80 6.51 -13.31
C GLN A 119 8.49 7.99 -13.60
N ASP A 120 7.27 8.30 -14.06
CA ASP A 120 6.87 9.64 -14.55
C ASP A 120 5.64 10.24 -13.82
N CYS A 121 5.10 9.61 -12.77
CA CYS A 121 3.99 10.18 -11.99
C CYS A 121 4.50 10.88 -10.73
N ALA A 122 3.92 12.03 -10.38
CA ALA A 122 4.30 12.85 -9.22
C ALA A 122 3.80 12.28 -7.87
N VAL A 123 3.89 10.95 -7.66
CA VAL A 123 3.55 10.32 -6.39
C VAL A 123 4.81 10.23 -5.52
N PRO A 124 4.84 10.85 -4.32
CA PRO A 124 5.99 10.73 -3.43
C PRO A 124 6.27 9.28 -3.00
N ASP A 125 7.54 8.91 -2.85
CA ASP A 125 7.95 7.55 -2.48
C ASP A 125 7.28 7.05 -1.18
N LEU A 126 7.18 7.93 -0.16
CA LEU A 126 6.53 7.58 1.11
C LEU A 126 5.04 7.25 0.93
N ASP A 127 4.35 7.99 0.06
CA ASP A 127 2.95 7.75 -0.26
C ASP A 127 2.82 6.41 -0.98
N PHE A 128 3.64 6.17 -2.02
CA PHE A 128 3.65 4.93 -2.78
C PHE A 128 3.88 3.70 -1.87
N ILE A 129 4.87 3.77 -0.99
CA ILE A 129 5.19 2.68 -0.06
C ILE A 129 4.06 2.45 0.93
N PHE A 130 3.51 3.52 1.53
CA PHE A 130 2.37 3.39 2.44
C PHE A 130 1.15 2.77 1.75
N LEU A 131 0.81 3.24 0.54
CA LEU A 131 -0.36 2.78 -0.20
C LEU A 131 -0.23 1.31 -0.62
N THR A 132 0.93 0.90 -1.11
CA THR A 132 1.18 -0.49 -1.53
C THR A 132 1.29 -1.44 -0.34
N TRP A 133 1.89 -1.01 0.77
CA TRP A 133 1.87 -1.75 2.02
C TRP A 133 0.43 -1.91 2.56
N ALA A 134 -0.38 -0.86 2.51
CA ALA A 134 -1.77 -0.92 2.95
C ALA A 134 -2.61 -1.87 2.08
N CYS A 135 -2.35 -1.95 0.77
CA CYS A 135 -2.92 -2.99 -0.09
C CYS A 135 -2.53 -4.40 0.37
N LYS A 136 -1.25 -4.61 0.68
CA LYS A 136 -0.76 -5.91 1.19
C LYS A 136 -1.53 -6.28 2.46
N GLU A 137 -1.64 -5.38 3.42
CA GLU A 137 -2.39 -5.66 4.65
C GLU A 137 -3.90 -5.85 4.38
N ALA A 138 -4.50 -5.11 3.45
CA ALA A 138 -5.91 -5.28 3.11
C ALA A 138 -6.21 -6.63 2.45
N ASP A 139 -5.35 -7.10 1.55
CA ASP A 139 -5.63 -8.25 0.68
C ASP A 139 -5.00 -9.56 1.17
N ASN A 140 -3.86 -9.47 1.88
CA ASN A 140 -3.12 -10.55 2.51
C ASN A 140 -2.77 -10.15 3.96
N PRO A 141 -3.76 -10.00 4.85
CA PRO A 141 -3.49 -9.57 6.21
C PRO A 141 -2.52 -10.53 6.89
N THR A 142 -1.42 -9.99 7.39
CA THR A 142 -0.50 -10.76 8.21
C THR A 142 -1.28 -11.22 9.44
N ARG A 143 -1.38 -12.53 9.70
CA ARG A 143 -1.95 -13.00 10.96
C ARG A 143 -1.04 -12.51 12.08
N LEU A 144 -1.51 -11.55 12.88
CA LEU A 144 -0.88 -11.25 14.15
C LEU A 144 -1.05 -12.51 15.01
N TYR A 145 0.06 -13.17 15.36
CA TYR A 145 0.04 -14.09 16.48
C TYR A 145 -0.22 -13.25 17.74
N THR A 146 -1.47 -13.24 18.18
CA THR A 146 -1.82 -13.01 19.59
C THR A 146 -1.29 -14.15 20.45
#